data_AF-A0A820SVY0-F1
#
_entry.id   AF-A0A820SVY0-F1
#
_cell.length_a   1.000
_cell.length_b   1.000
_cell.length_c   1.000
_cell.angle_alpha   90.00
_cell.angle_beta   90.00
_cell.angle_gamma   90.00
#
_symmetry.space_group_name_H-M   'P 1'
#
loop_
_entity.id
_entity.type
_entity.pdbx_description
1 polymer ?
#
loop_
_entity_poly.entity_id
_entity_poly.type
_entity_poly.pdbx_seq_one_letter_code
_entity_poly.pdbx_strand_id
1 'polypeptide(L)'
;QLVCGEKILLFQIDSAMCSNSPHKITDFLQYDYVGAPWDTSWFAYNKAYLVGNGGFSLRSRSKILALLALAKYDFKIPEDVWYAQNLHRVNGSVAPVHVAKTFSVESMYYERPLGVHRFPLRCSVQAKLFAICPEAKMIMPEKCS
;
A
#
# COMPACT_ATOMS: atom_id res chain seq x y z
N GLN A 1 -1.09 15.81 -22.38
CA GLN A 1 -2.02 16.29 -21.33
C GLN A 1 -1.29 16.18 -20.00
N LEU A 2 -1.06 17.29 -19.29
CA LEU A 2 -0.40 17.28 -17.98
C LEU A 2 -1.46 17.03 -16.90
N VAL A 3 -1.24 16.05 -16.03
CA VAL A 3 -2.14 15.78 -14.88
C VAL A 3 -1.78 16.76 -13.76
N CYS A 4 -2.68 17.70 -13.46
CA CYS A 4 -2.45 18.74 -12.45
C CYS A 4 -2.59 18.26 -10.98
N GLY A 5 -3.07 17.04 -10.73
CA GLY A 5 -3.39 16.54 -9.38
C GLY A 5 -2.17 16.23 -8.51
N GLU A 6 -2.15 16.75 -7.28
CA GLU A 6 -1.05 16.53 -6.31
C GLU A 6 -1.06 15.11 -5.74
N LYS A 7 -2.25 14.54 -5.51
CA LYS A 7 -2.40 13.19 -4.98
C LYS A 7 -2.66 12.22 -6.12
N ILE A 8 -1.86 11.15 -6.15
CA ILE A 8 -1.90 10.10 -7.16
C ILE A 8 -2.27 8.80 -6.44
N LEU A 9 -3.42 8.23 -6.80
CA LEU A 9 -3.73 6.85 -6.43
C LEU A 9 -3.17 5.93 -7.51
N LEU A 10 -2.18 5.12 -7.15
CA LEU A 10 -1.69 4.02 -7.98
C LEU A 10 -2.51 2.77 -7.70
N PHE A 11 -2.91 2.10 -8.77
CA PHE A 11 -3.74 0.90 -8.74
C PHE A 11 -3.32 -0.01 -9.91
N GLN A 12 -2.66 -1.13 -9.59
CA GLN A 12 -2.17 -2.12 -10.55
C GLN A 12 -3.11 -3.33 -10.63
N ILE A 13 -2.88 -4.21 -11.60
CA ILE A 13 -3.75 -5.36 -11.92
C ILE A 13 -3.82 -6.43 -10.81
N ASP A 14 -2.92 -6.36 -9.84
CA ASP A 14 -2.81 -7.24 -8.67
C ASP A 14 -3.44 -6.62 -7.42
N SER A 15 -4.25 -5.57 -7.60
CA SER A 15 -4.91 -4.84 -6.52
C SER A 15 -6.42 -4.77 -6.75
N ALA A 16 -7.19 -4.67 -5.66
CA ALA A 16 -8.64 -4.50 -5.70
C ALA A 16 -9.11 -3.53 -4.60
N MET A 17 -10.12 -2.70 -4.90
CA MET A 17 -10.80 -1.90 -3.88
C MET A 17 -11.99 -2.68 -3.32
N CYS A 18 -12.26 -2.51 -2.03
CA CYS A 18 -13.32 -3.23 -1.34
C CYS A 18 -14.59 -2.37 -1.24
N SER A 19 -15.67 -2.78 -1.89
CA SER A 19 -16.93 -2.01 -1.91
C SER A 19 -17.59 -1.84 -0.53
N ASN A 20 -17.40 -2.82 0.36
CA ASN A 20 -17.92 -2.77 1.74
C ASN A 20 -17.02 -1.99 2.71
N SER A 21 -15.98 -1.30 2.22
CA SER A 21 -15.10 -0.52 3.07
C SER A 21 -15.83 0.69 3.67
N PRO A 22 -15.69 0.97 4.98
CA PRO A 22 -16.16 2.21 5.56
C PRO A 22 -15.23 3.40 5.27
N HIS A 23 -14.04 3.12 4.71
CA HIS A 23 -13.01 4.13 4.46
C HIS A 23 -13.16 4.74 3.08
N LYS A 24 -12.65 5.95 2.92
CA LYS A 24 -12.58 6.67 1.64
C LYS A 24 -11.14 7.10 1.38
N ILE A 25 -10.78 7.26 0.10
CA ILE A 25 -9.45 7.79 -0.28
C ILE A 25 -9.16 9.14 0.41
N THR A 26 -10.20 9.95 0.64
CA THR A 26 -10.10 11.24 1.34
C THR A 26 -9.53 11.13 2.75
N ASP A 27 -9.69 9.99 3.42
CA ASP A 27 -9.26 9.77 4.80
C ASP A 27 -7.72 9.67 4.93
N PHE A 28 -7.02 9.61 3.79
CA PHE A 28 -5.57 9.41 3.70
C PHE A 28 -4.83 10.58 3.03
N LEU A 29 -5.54 11.62 2.58
CA LEU A 29 -4.94 12.73 1.82
C LEU A 29 -3.93 13.56 2.63
N GLN A 30 -3.98 13.48 3.97
CA GLN A 30 -3.03 14.13 4.87
C GLN A 30 -1.61 13.51 4.80
N TYR A 31 -1.47 12.29 4.27
CA TYR A 31 -0.17 11.62 4.14
C TYR A 31 0.41 11.80 2.74
N ASP A 32 1.73 11.83 2.65
CA ASP A 32 2.42 11.88 1.37
C ASP A 32 2.54 10.50 0.71
N TYR A 33 2.55 9.46 1.53
CA TYR A 33 2.56 8.06 1.11
C TYR A 33 1.74 7.17 2.04
N VAL A 34 0.86 6.37 1.46
CA VAL A 34 0.25 5.21 2.16
C VAL A 34 0.21 4.02 1.20
N GLY A 35 0.62 2.87 1.71
CA GLY A 35 0.46 1.56 1.10
C GLY A 35 -0.02 0.55 2.14
N ALA A 36 0.14 -0.74 1.87
CA ALA A 36 -0.13 -1.78 2.87
C ALA A 36 0.98 -1.81 3.93
N PRO A 37 0.68 -2.19 5.17
CA PRO A 37 1.72 -2.42 6.16
C PRO A 37 2.31 -3.84 6.03
N TRP A 38 3.62 -3.94 6.27
CA TRP A 38 4.39 -5.20 6.20
C TRP A 38 4.62 -5.86 7.55
N ASP A 39 4.23 -7.12 7.69
CA ASP A 39 4.50 -7.91 8.89
C ASP A 39 6.02 -8.11 9.11
N THR A 40 6.50 -7.75 10.30
CA THR A 40 7.93 -7.82 10.67
C THR A 40 8.53 -9.23 10.67
N SER A 41 7.71 -10.27 10.69
CA SER A 41 8.15 -11.67 10.63
C SER A 41 8.57 -12.09 9.21
N TRP A 42 8.06 -11.41 8.18
CA TRP A 42 8.37 -11.69 6.77
C TRP A 42 9.20 -10.58 6.11
N PHE A 43 9.08 -9.34 6.62
CA PHE A 43 9.75 -8.20 6.03
C PHE A 43 11.27 -8.21 6.31
N ALA A 44 12.05 -8.37 5.24
CA ALA A 44 13.50 -8.53 5.30
C ALA A 44 14.29 -7.20 5.22
N TYR A 45 13.62 -6.07 4.99
CA TYR A 45 14.28 -4.76 4.88
C TYR A 45 14.26 -4.00 6.21
N ASN A 46 14.60 -2.71 6.18
CA ASN A 46 14.67 -1.88 7.38
C ASN A 46 13.32 -1.80 8.11
N LYS A 47 13.24 -2.46 9.27
CA LYS A 47 12.03 -2.56 10.09
C LYS A 47 11.56 -1.25 10.73
N ALA A 48 12.31 -0.16 10.56
CA ALA A 48 11.82 1.18 10.89
C ALA A 48 10.76 1.68 9.88
N TYR A 49 10.68 1.08 8.69
CA TYR A 49 9.77 1.48 7.61
C TYR A 49 8.91 0.29 7.19
N LEU A 50 7.74 0.16 7.81
CA LEU A 50 6.84 -0.99 7.68
C LEU A 50 5.61 -0.72 6.82
N VAL A 51 5.63 0.30 5.97
CA VAL A 51 4.49 0.66 5.13
C VAL A 51 4.97 0.91 3.71
N GLY A 52 4.34 0.21 2.77
CA GLY A 52 4.50 0.46 1.35
C GLY A 52 3.78 -0.57 0.52
N ASN A 53 3.52 -0.22 -0.73
CA ASN A 53 2.95 -1.12 -1.73
C ASN A 53 3.09 -0.49 -3.12
N GLY A 54 3.84 -1.15 -4.00
CA GLY A 54 4.01 -0.70 -5.39
C GLY A 54 2.71 -0.74 -6.21
N GLY A 55 1.84 -1.73 -5.93
CA GLY A 55 0.61 -2.00 -6.68
C GLY A 55 -0.60 -1.16 -6.28
N PHE A 56 -0.74 -0.83 -5.00
CA PHE A 56 -1.83 -0.03 -4.47
C PHE A 56 -1.34 0.95 -3.41
N SER A 57 -1.15 2.21 -3.81
CA SER A 57 -0.70 3.27 -2.91
C SER A 57 -1.20 4.64 -3.30
N LEU A 58 -1.38 5.51 -2.30
CA LEU A 58 -1.60 6.94 -2.51
C LEU A 58 -0.27 7.67 -2.32
N ARG A 59 0.08 8.53 -3.28
CA ARG A 59 1.38 9.23 -3.32
C ARG A 59 1.22 10.70 -3.64
N SER A 60 2.12 11.53 -3.11
CA SER A 60 2.17 12.96 -3.44
C SER A 60 3.17 13.21 -4.57
N ARG A 61 2.68 13.77 -5.67
CA ARG A 61 3.45 14.01 -6.89
C ARG A 61 4.67 14.88 -6.62
N SER A 62 4.49 15.97 -5.87
CA SER A 62 5.58 16.87 -5.52
C SER A 62 6.71 16.15 -4.76
N LYS A 63 6.35 15.24 -3.84
CA LYS A 63 7.31 14.46 -3.06
C LYS A 63 8.05 13.42 -3.89
N ILE A 64 7.36 12.75 -4.82
CA ILE A 64 8.02 11.84 -5.77
C ILE A 64 9.09 12.60 -6.57
N LEU A 65 8.72 13.72 -7.18
CA LEU A 65 9.63 14.50 -8.02
C LEU A 65 10.80 15.07 -7.22
N ALA A 66 10.54 15.63 -6.03
CA ALA A 66 11.58 16.15 -5.16
C ALA A 66 12.57 15.04 -4.76
N LEU A 67 12.09 13.84 -4.45
CA LEU A 67 12.95 12.74 -4.03
C LEU A 67 13.81 12.22 -5.19
N LEU A 68 13.23 12.09 -6.38
CA LEU A 68 13.97 11.67 -7.58
C LEU A 68 15.03 12.70 -8.01
N ALA A 69 14.79 13.99 -7.77
CA ALA A 69 15.78 15.04 -7.99
C ALA A 69 16.93 15.01 -6.95
N LEU A 70 16.64 14.58 -5.71
CA LEU A 70 17.59 14.54 -4.61
C LEU A 70 18.46 13.27 -4.58
N ALA A 71 17.88 12.12 -4.92
CA ALA A 71 18.51 10.82 -4.75
C ALA A 71 18.23 9.89 -5.94
N LYS A 72 19.27 9.18 -6.39
CA LYS A 72 19.11 8.10 -7.37
C LYS A 72 18.44 6.90 -6.71
N TYR A 73 17.51 6.28 -7.42
CA TYR A 73 16.89 5.03 -7.01
C TYR A 73 17.94 3.91 -6.92
N ASP A 74 17.93 3.18 -5.80
CA ASP A 74 18.74 1.98 -5.62
C ASP A 74 17.97 0.76 -6.12
N PHE A 75 18.32 0.30 -7.32
CA PHE A 75 17.69 -0.86 -7.97
C PHE A 75 17.92 -2.19 -7.23
N LYS A 76 18.69 -2.22 -6.13
CA LYS A 76 18.89 -3.42 -5.30
C LYS A 76 17.71 -3.75 -4.39
N ILE A 77 16.83 -2.79 -4.13
CA ILE A 77 15.64 -2.97 -3.30
C ILE A 77 14.38 -2.61 -4.07
N PRO A 78 13.20 -3.12 -3.69
CA PRO A 78 11.94 -2.75 -4.31
C PRO A 78 11.68 -1.24 -4.23
N GLU A 79 10.95 -0.73 -5.23
CA GLU A 79 10.68 0.70 -5.39
C GLU A 79 9.93 1.29 -4.19
N ASP A 80 8.91 0.59 -3.71
CA ASP A 80 8.07 1.01 -2.58
C ASP A 80 8.84 1.02 -1.26
N VAL A 81 9.74 0.06 -1.06
CA VAL A 81 10.67 0.00 0.07
C VAL A 81 11.63 1.19 0.01
N TRP A 82 12.27 1.43 -1.15
CA TRP A 82 13.17 2.57 -1.31
C TRP A 82 12.46 3.89 -1.08
N TYR A 83 11.26 4.04 -1.64
CA TYR A 83 10.46 5.25 -1.54
C TYR A 83 10.08 5.54 -0.09
N ALA A 84 9.51 4.55 0.62
CA ALA A 84 9.14 4.67 2.03
C ALA A 84 10.34 5.05 2.92
N GLN A 85 11.49 4.40 2.70
CA GLN A 85 12.71 4.63 3.47
C GLN A 85 13.32 6.01 3.26
N ASN A 86 13.13 6.63 2.08
CA ASN A 86 13.79 7.88 1.73
C ASN A 86 12.86 9.11 1.76
N LEU A 87 11.54 8.93 1.93
CA LEU A 87 10.57 10.02 1.86
C LEU A 87 10.81 11.14 2.88
N HIS A 88 11.37 10.80 4.05
CA HIS A 88 11.74 11.76 5.09
C HIS A 88 12.77 12.79 4.60
N ARG A 89 13.61 12.45 3.62
CA ARG A 89 14.65 13.33 3.06
C ARG A 89 14.09 14.53 2.29
N VAL A 90 12.81 14.49 1.93
CA VAL A 90 12.09 15.58 1.26
C VAL A 90 10.91 16.07 2.09
N ASN A 91 11.01 15.93 3.42
CA ASN A 91 9.97 16.29 4.38
C ASN A 91 8.61 15.68 4.04
N GLY A 92 8.61 14.46 3.50
CA GLY A 92 7.40 13.72 3.20
C GLY A 92 7.04 12.75 4.32
N SER A 93 5.74 12.51 4.46
CA SER A 93 5.15 11.70 5.52
C SER A 93 4.67 10.34 4.98
N VAL A 94 5.07 9.26 5.66
CA VAL A 94 4.49 7.93 5.45
C VAL A 94 3.40 7.71 6.50
N ALA A 95 2.23 7.20 6.10
CA ALA A 95 1.17 6.88 7.05
C ALA A 95 1.66 5.86 8.09
N PRO A 96 1.28 6.01 9.36
CA PRO A 96 1.65 5.04 10.39
C PRO A 96 0.92 3.71 10.16
N VAL A 97 1.50 2.61 10.66
CA VAL A 97 0.99 1.23 10.46
C VAL A 97 -0.51 1.09 10.82
N HIS A 98 -0.95 1.74 11.90
CA HIS A 98 -2.35 1.66 12.35
C HIS A 98 -3.35 2.34 11.39
N VAL A 99 -2.88 3.27 10.55
CA VAL A 99 -3.65 3.85 9.44
C VAL A 99 -3.47 3.03 8.16
N ALA A 100 -2.23 2.62 7.85
CA ALA A 100 -1.93 1.85 6.64
C ALA A 100 -2.76 0.55 6.55
N LYS A 101 -2.99 -0.13 7.69
CA LYS A 101 -3.83 -1.34 7.72
C LYS A 101 -5.29 -1.08 7.32
N THR A 102 -5.80 0.15 7.51
CA THR A 102 -7.16 0.52 7.09
C THR A 102 -7.21 0.91 5.61
N PHE A 103 -6.06 1.28 5.03
CA PHE A 103 -5.92 1.56 3.60
C PHE A 103 -5.85 0.27 2.77
N SER A 104 -4.89 -0.62 3.08
CA SER A 104 -4.68 -1.82 2.26
C SER A 104 -4.26 -3.03 3.08
N VAL A 105 -4.77 -4.21 2.71
CA VAL A 105 -4.29 -5.50 3.18
C VAL A 105 -3.34 -6.12 2.16
N GLU A 106 -2.17 -6.55 2.65
CA GLU A 106 -1.20 -7.35 1.92
C GLU A 106 -0.70 -8.49 2.82
N SER A 107 0.29 -8.24 3.67
CA SER A 107 0.83 -9.24 4.61
C SER A 107 0.20 -9.18 6.00
N MET A 108 -0.33 -8.01 6.40
CA MET A 108 -1.12 -7.86 7.63
C MET A 108 -2.61 -7.82 7.31
N TYR A 109 -3.40 -8.63 8.03
CA TYR A 109 -4.85 -8.62 7.93
C TYR A 109 -5.48 -7.43 8.66
N TYR A 110 -6.51 -6.86 8.03
CA TYR A 110 -7.45 -5.94 8.63
C TYR A 110 -8.85 -6.28 8.12
N GLU A 111 -9.86 -6.13 8.99
CA GLU A 111 -11.19 -6.66 8.71
C GLU A 111 -11.87 -5.96 7.54
N ARG A 112 -11.82 -4.62 7.49
CA ARG A 112 -12.52 -3.78 6.51
C ARG A 112 -11.59 -2.75 5.87
N PRO A 113 -10.59 -3.16 5.07
CA PRO A 113 -9.66 -2.22 4.44
C PRO A 113 -10.33 -1.48 3.27
N LEU A 114 -9.71 -0.39 2.80
CA LEU A 114 -10.15 0.29 1.57
C LEU A 114 -9.82 -0.52 0.32
N GLY A 115 -8.69 -1.22 0.33
CA GLY A 115 -8.31 -2.13 -0.75
C GLY A 115 -7.43 -3.27 -0.28
N VAL A 116 -7.00 -4.06 -1.25
CA VAL A 116 -6.19 -5.25 -1.07
C VAL A 116 -5.16 -5.34 -2.18
N HIS A 117 -4.02 -5.94 -1.86
CA HIS A 117 -2.98 -6.29 -2.82
C HIS A 117 -2.72 -7.80 -2.78
N ARG A 118 -2.37 -8.39 -3.93
CA ARG A 118 -2.10 -9.82 -4.05
C ARG A 118 -0.95 -10.22 -3.12
N PHE A 119 -1.27 -11.11 -2.18
CA PHE A 119 -0.29 -11.70 -1.27
C PHE A 119 -0.68 -13.15 -0.94
N PRO A 120 0.29 -14.06 -0.70
CA PRO A 120 0.01 -15.45 -0.31
C PRO A 120 -0.46 -15.57 1.14
N LEU A 121 -1.62 -14.96 1.44
CA LEU A 121 -2.27 -15.06 2.75
C LEU A 121 -2.71 -16.51 3.05
N ARG A 122 -2.74 -16.87 4.34
CA ARG A 122 -3.28 -18.16 4.80
C ARG A 122 -4.76 -18.29 4.42
N CYS A 123 -5.21 -19.50 4.15
CA CYS A 123 -6.60 -19.76 3.74
C CYS A 123 -7.67 -19.26 4.72
N SER A 124 -7.43 -19.40 6.03
CA SER A 124 -8.35 -18.88 7.05
C SER A 124 -8.47 -17.34 7.04
N VAL A 125 -7.43 -16.64 6.58
CA VAL A 125 -7.42 -15.18 6.42
C VAL A 125 -8.07 -14.79 5.10
N GLN A 126 -7.76 -15.50 4.00
CA GLN A 126 -8.39 -15.28 2.70
C GLN A 126 -9.91 -15.44 2.77
N ALA A 127 -10.41 -16.50 3.41
CA ALA A 127 -11.85 -16.72 3.57
C ALA A 127 -12.55 -15.55 4.28
N LYS A 128 -11.94 -15.03 5.35
CA LYS A 128 -12.44 -13.82 6.05
C LYS A 128 -12.39 -12.58 5.17
N LEU A 129 -11.30 -12.41 4.43
CA LEU A 129 -11.13 -11.27 3.52
C LEU A 129 -12.16 -11.30 2.39
N PHE A 130 -12.40 -12.47 1.78
CA PHE A 130 -13.37 -12.63 0.69
C PHE A 130 -14.82 -12.42 1.14
N ALA A 131 -15.14 -12.72 2.39
CA ALA A 131 -16.47 -12.44 2.94
C ALA A 131 -16.74 -10.93 3.04
N ILE A 132 -15.71 -10.12 3.31
CA ILE A 132 -15.84 -8.67 3.48
C ILE A 132 -15.54 -7.90 2.19
N CYS A 133 -14.58 -8.38 1.40
CA CYS A 133 -14.10 -7.79 0.15
C CYS A 133 -14.13 -8.86 -0.96
N PRO A 134 -15.32 -9.13 -1.54
CA PRO A 134 -15.46 -10.13 -2.61
C PRO A 134 -14.55 -9.85 -3.82
N GLU A 135 -14.21 -8.58 -4.06
CA GLU A 135 -13.32 -8.13 -5.13
C GLU A 135 -11.90 -8.72 -5.01
N ALA A 136 -11.47 -9.08 -3.80
CA ALA A 136 -10.17 -9.73 -3.58
C ALA A 136 -10.04 -11.07 -4.32
N LYS A 137 -11.16 -11.75 -4.64
CA LYS A 137 -11.17 -12.99 -5.44
C LYS A 137 -10.69 -12.79 -6.87
N MET A 138 -10.80 -11.57 -7.41
CA MET A 138 -10.31 -11.26 -8.76
C MET A 138 -8.78 -11.30 -8.84
N ILE A 139 -8.12 -10.98 -7.72
CA ILE A 139 -6.66 -10.87 -7.66
C ILE A 139 -6.01 -12.03 -6.91
N MET A 140 -6.72 -12.71 -6.00
CA MET A 140 -6.22 -13.86 -5.24
C MET A 140 -6.96 -15.13 -5.66
N PRO A 141 -6.28 -16.14 -6.22
CA PRO A 141 -6.93 -17.38 -6.62
C PRO A 141 -7.44 -18.13 -5.38
N GLU A 142 -8.65 -18.69 -5.46
CA GLU A 142 -9.22 -19.60 -4.45
C GLU A 142 -8.44 -20.92 -4.46
N LYS A 143 -7.25 -20.93 -3.83
CA LYS A 143 -6.42 -22.15 -3.66
C LYS A 143 -6.64 -22.82 -2.30
N CYS A 144 -7.80 -22.60 -1.70
CA CYS A 144 -8.15 -23.15 -0.41
C CYS A 144 -9.06 -24.36 -0.63
N SER A 145 -8.42 -25.53 -0.75
CA SER A 145 -9.05 -26.85 -0.75
C SER A 145 -9.51 -27.23 0.64
#